data_AF-A0A7V1EHZ2-F1
#
_entry.id   AF-A0A7V1EHZ2-F1
#
_cell.length_a   1.000
_cell.length_b   1.000
_cell.length_c   1.000
_cell.angle_alpha   90.00
_cell.angle_beta   90.00
_cell.angle_gamma   90.00
#
_symmetry.space_group_name_H-M   'P 1'
#
loop_
_entity.id
_entity.type
_entity.pdbx_description
1 polymer ?
#
loop_
_entity_poly.entity_id
_entity_poly.type
_entity_poly.pdbx_seq_one_letter_code
_entity_poly.pdbx_strand_id
1 'polypeptide(L)'
;MKIFLYFLQKWSIRRFKMVEIWAKSNGISLKDHTEHILNFLDSNEFSRVIEKIKGKLRSENVDFKKLIKYASFYHDFGKVSLAFQRTIKNNNFLRLDNFPNIRHNILSLFFINKEKIQKISNNDESLYSTILSSIAFHHWRKNEKEYLLHLNENLVNACEVLLNGDNGKKTG
;
A
#
# COMPACT_ATOMS: atom_id res chain seq x y z
N MET A 1 4.02 4.17 -10.76
CA MET A 1 5.16 3.31 -11.16
C MET A 1 6.54 3.86 -10.73
N LYS A 2 6.68 5.11 -10.27
CA LYS A 2 7.97 5.71 -9.87
C LYS A 2 8.49 5.28 -8.49
N ILE A 3 7.62 5.16 -7.48
CA ILE A 3 8.00 4.66 -6.15
C ILE A 3 8.43 3.20 -6.18
N PHE A 4 7.74 2.32 -6.92
CA PHE A 4 8.18 0.93 -7.12
C PHE A 4 9.59 0.87 -7.73
N LEU A 5 9.95 1.80 -8.63
CA LEU A 5 11.29 1.94 -9.17
C LEU A 5 12.31 2.45 -8.14
N TYR A 6 11.98 3.36 -7.22
CA TYR A 6 12.87 3.72 -6.09
C TYR A 6 13.20 2.48 -5.25
N PHE A 7 12.18 1.68 -4.93
CA PHE A 7 12.36 0.46 -4.16
C PHE A 7 13.17 -0.59 -4.94
N LEU A 8 12.89 -0.80 -6.23
CA LEU A 8 13.58 -1.73 -7.12
C LEU A 8 14.99 -1.31 -7.54
N GLN A 9 15.25 -0.02 -7.76
CA GLN A 9 16.56 0.49 -8.22
C GLN A 9 17.59 0.37 -7.10
N LYS A 10 17.20 0.67 -5.85
CA LYS A 10 18.00 0.35 -4.66
C LYS A 10 18.14 -1.17 -4.44
N TRP A 11 17.22 -1.97 -4.97
CA TRP A 11 17.22 -3.45 -4.90
C TRP A 11 18.17 -4.10 -5.93
N SER A 12 18.22 -3.56 -7.15
CA SER A 12 18.96 -4.15 -8.28
C SER A 12 20.47 -3.90 -8.25
N ILE A 13 20.95 -2.95 -7.43
CA ILE A 13 22.37 -2.54 -7.43
C ILE A 13 23.27 -3.52 -6.67
N ARG A 14 22.73 -4.48 -5.93
CA ARG A 14 23.56 -5.50 -5.27
C ARG A 14 22.95 -6.88 -5.45
N ARG A 15 23.80 -7.84 -5.81
CA ARG A 15 23.54 -9.27 -6.03
C ARG A 15 23.15 -9.97 -4.71
N PHE A 16 22.07 -9.50 -4.07
CA PHE A 16 21.56 -10.01 -2.82
C PHE A 16 20.54 -11.10 -3.08
N LYS A 17 20.66 -12.18 -2.32
CA LYS A 17 19.62 -13.18 -2.10
C LYS A 17 18.29 -12.45 -1.91
N MET A 18 17.26 -12.79 -2.69
CA MET A 18 15.92 -12.19 -2.58
C MET A 18 15.46 -12.29 -1.13
N VAL A 19 15.52 -11.19 -0.38
CA VAL A 19 15.05 -11.21 1.00
C VAL A 19 13.54 -11.09 0.98
N GLU A 20 12.88 -12.07 1.59
CA GLU A 20 11.44 -12.08 1.73
C GLU A 20 10.97 -10.91 2.60
N ILE A 21 9.96 -10.18 2.10
CA ILE A 21 9.29 -9.13 2.85
C ILE A 21 8.19 -9.79 3.67
N TRP A 22 8.18 -9.57 4.97
CA TRP A 22 7.17 -10.15 5.85
C TRP A 22 6.00 -9.19 6.08
N ALA A 23 4.79 -9.73 6.13
CA ALA A 23 3.60 -9.01 6.56
C ALA A 23 3.32 -9.16 8.07
N LYS A 24 3.82 -10.24 8.68
CA LYS A 24 3.61 -10.63 10.08
C LYS A 24 4.90 -11.12 10.71
N SER A 25 5.02 -11.02 12.03
CA SER A 25 6.20 -11.42 12.80
C SER A 25 6.44 -12.94 12.85
N ASN A 26 5.44 -13.74 12.50
CA ASN A 26 5.54 -15.21 12.43
C ASN A 26 6.06 -15.71 11.07
N GLY A 27 6.57 -14.82 10.21
CA GLY A 27 7.16 -15.18 8.93
C GLY A 27 6.22 -15.22 7.74
N ILE A 28 4.92 -14.89 7.90
CA ILE A 28 4.02 -14.79 6.75
C ILE A 28 4.52 -13.69 5.82
N SER A 29 4.82 -14.05 4.57
CA SER A 29 5.30 -13.11 3.56
C SER A 29 4.20 -12.11 3.18
N LEU A 30 4.60 -10.91 2.73
CA LEU A 30 3.68 -9.92 2.21
C LEU A 30 2.91 -10.46 0.99
N LYS A 31 3.57 -11.25 0.15
CA LYS A 31 2.96 -11.90 -1.00
C LYS A 31 1.83 -12.83 -0.55
N ASP A 32 2.11 -13.79 0.34
CA ASP A 32 1.12 -14.77 0.79
C ASP A 32 -0.03 -14.09 1.54
N HIS A 33 0.30 -13.07 2.34
CA HIS A 33 -0.72 -12.29 3.04
C HIS A 33 -1.70 -11.62 2.07
N THR A 34 -1.19 -10.99 1.02
CA THR A 34 -2.02 -10.36 0.00
C THR A 34 -2.77 -11.38 -0.85
N GLU A 35 -2.12 -12.48 -1.26
CA GLU A 35 -2.75 -13.54 -2.07
C GLU A 35 -3.91 -14.21 -1.32
N HIS A 36 -3.77 -14.50 -0.02
CA HIS A 36 -4.86 -15.04 0.79
C HIS A 36 -6.09 -14.13 0.78
N ILE A 37 -5.90 -12.81 0.90
CA ILE A 37 -7.01 -11.84 0.85
C ILE A 37 -7.63 -11.82 -0.55
N LEU A 38 -6.81 -11.76 -1.62
CA LEU A 38 -7.32 -11.73 -2.99
C LEU A 38 -8.10 -13.01 -3.35
N ASN A 39 -7.60 -14.17 -2.92
CA ASN A 39 -8.28 -15.45 -3.12
C ASN A 39 -9.63 -15.49 -2.38
N PHE A 40 -9.67 -14.99 -1.15
CA PHE A 40 -10.93 -14.84 -0.42
C PHE A 40 -11.90 -13.90 -1.16
N LEU A 41 -11.42 -12.75 -1.65
CA LEU A 41 -12.23 -11.82 -2.42
C LEU A 41 -12.74 -12.45 -3.72
N ASP A 42 -12.00 -13.37 -4.34
CA ASP A 42 -12.44 -14.08 -5.54
C ASP A 42 -13.44 -15.21 -5.27
N SER A 43 -13.58 -15.65 -4.02
CA SER A 43 -14.48 -16.74 -3.62
C SER A 43 -15.97 -16.45 -3.87
N ASN A 44 -16.74 -17.53 -4.02
CA ASN A 44 -18.19 -17.48 -4.10
C ASN A 44 -18.83 -16.91 -2.82
N GLU A 45 -18.21 -17.11 -1.67
CA GLU A 45 -18.67 -16.57 -0.40
C GLU A 45 -18.66 -15.05 -0.42
N PHE A 46 -17.54 -14.44 -0.81
CA PHE A 46 -17.43 -12.99 -0.90
C PHE A 46 -18.35 -12.42 -1.98
N SER A 47 -18.49 -13.09 -3.13
CA SER A 47 -19.45 -12.69 -4.17
C SER A 47 -20.89 -12.60 -3.62
N ARG A 48 -21.32 -13.52 -2.75
CA ARG A 48 -22.66 -13.44 -2.11
C ARG A 48 -22.78 -12.23 -1.17
N VAL A 49 -21.70 -11.83 -0.49
CA VAL A 49 -21.69 -10.62 0.33
C VAL A 49 -21.90 -9.39 -0.54
N ILE A 50 -21.17 -9.29 -1.66
CA ILE A 50 -21.30 -8.18 -2.62
C ILE A 50 -22.73 -8.08 -3.16
N GLU A 51 -23.33 -9.19 -3.60
CA GLU A 51 -24.71 -9.17 -4.11
C GLU A 51 -25.72 -8.69 -3.05
N LYS A 52 -25.57 -9.09 -1.78
CA LYS A 52 -26.44 -8.64 -0.69
C LYS A 52 -26.34 -7.14 -0.40
N ILE A 53 -25.17 -6.54 -0.62
CA ILE A 53 -24.96 -5.10 -0.37
C ILE A 53 -25.14 -4.25 -1.63
N LYS A 54 -25.11 -4.84 -2.82
CA LYS A 54 -25.22 -4.13 -4.11
C LYS A 54 -26.46 -3.24 -4.17
N GLY A 55 -27.61 -3.71 -3.71
CA GLY A 55 -28.85 -2.90 -3.66
C GLY A 55 -28.81 -1.71 -2.70
N LYS A 56 -27.85 -1.66 -1.76
CA LYS A 56 -27.61 -0.51 -0.87
C LYS A 56 -26.58 0.46 -1.44
N LEU A 57 -25.77 0.00 -2.38
CA LEU A 57 -24.73 0.78 -3.02
C LEU A 57 -25.37 1.54 -4.19
N ARG A 58 -25.50 2.86 -4.06
CA ARG A 58 -26.14 3.75 -5.06
C ARG A 58 -25.30 3.92 -6.35
N SER A 59 -24.72 2.84 -6.87
CA SER A 59 -23.85 2.90 -8.04
C SER A 59 -23.93 1.60 -8.84
N GLU A 60 -24.90 1.52 -9.74
CA GLU A 60 -25.22 0.31 -10.52
C GLU A 60 -24.10 -0.08 -11.50
N ASN A 61 -23.27 0.88 -11.90
CA ASN A 61 -22.20 0.71 -12.89
C ASN A 61 -20.80 0.54 -12.27
N VAL A 62 -20.69 0.39 -10.95
CA VAL A 62 -19.41 0.26 -10.26
C VAL A 62 -19.12 -1.19 -9.92
N ASP A 63 -17.95 -1.66 -10.34
CA ASP A 63 -17.42 -2.96 -9.97
C ASP A 63 -16.78 -2.88 -8.56
N PHE A 64 -17.62 -3.00 -7.53
CA PHE A 64 -17.19 -2.96 -6.14
C PHE A 64 -16.21 -4.08 -5.80
N LYS A 65 -16.37 -5.27 -6.37
CA LYS A 65 -15.44 -6.39 -6.15
C LYS A 65 -14.04 -5.98 -6.60
N LYS A 66 -13.91 -5.38 -7.79
CA LYS A 66 -12.65 -4.90 -8.32
C LYS A 66 -12.06 -3.74 -7.51
N LEU A 67 -12.88 -2.80 -7.04
CA LEU A 67 -12.42 -1.72 -6.15
C LEU A 67 -11.82 -2.27 -4.85
N ILE A 68 -12.52 -3.22 -4.20
CA ILE A 68 -12.07 -3.83 -2.95
C ILE A 68 -10.77 -4.62 -3.17
N LYS A 69 -10.70 -5.44 -4.25
CA LYS A 69 -9.46 -6.12 -4.62
C LYS A 69 -8.30 -5.16 -4.81
N TYR A 70 -8.56 -4.01 -5.43
CA TYR A 70 -7.54 -2.99 -5.64
C TYR A 70 -7.05 -2.39 -4.32
N ALA A 71 -7.97 -2.03 -3.42
CA ALA A 71 -7.62 -1.54 -2.09
C ALA A 71 -6.83 -2.58 -1.29
N SER A 72 -7.31 -3.82 -1.25
CA SER A 72 -6.66 -4.94 -0.56
C SER A 72 -5.30 -5.29 -1.14
N PHE A 73 -5.08 -5.12 -2.44
CA PHE A 73 -3.77 -5.34 -3.02
C PHE A 73 -2.74 -4.37 -2.44
N TYR A 74 -3.05 -3.07 -2.39
CA TYR A 74 -2.10 -2.05 -1.95
C TYR A 74 -2.04 -1.82 -0.44
N HIS A 75 -3.04 -2.25 0.34
CA HIS A 75 -3.21 -1.79 1.72
C HIS A 75 -1.94 -1.92 2.58
N ASP A 76 -1.20 -3.00 2.40
CA ASP A 76 0.00 -3.34 3.18
C ASP A 76 1.32 -3.11 2.44
N PHE A 77 1.32 -2.49 1.27
CA PHE A 77 2.55 -2.29 0.48
C PHE A 77 3.62 -1.50 1.25
N GLY A 78 3.24 -0.57 2.12
CA GLY A 78 4.17 0.16 2.98
C GLY A 78 4.93 -0.71 4.00
N LYS A 79 4.58 -1.99 4.17
CA LYS A 79 5.33 -2.93 5.00
C LYS A 79 6.72 -3.23 4.46
N VAL A 80 7.00 -2.89 3.19
CA VAL A 80 8.35 -2.93 2.60
C VAL A 80 9.36 -1.99 3.28
N SER A 81 8.90 -1.04 4.10
CA SER A 81 9.82 -0.13 4.81
C SER A 81 10.71 -0.89 5.78
N LEU A 82 11.98 -0.50 5.85
CA LEU A 82 12.94 -1.07 6.79
C LEU A 82 12.47 -0.91 8.25
N ALA A 83 11.86 0.22 8.58
CA ALA A 83 11.31 0.48 9.91
C ALA A 83 10.21 -0.53 10.29
N PHE A 84 9.31 -0.87 9.36
CA PHE A 84 8.30 -1.89 9.60
C PHE A 84 8.93 -3.28 9.74
N GLN A 85 9.84 -3.66 8.82
CA GLN A 85 10.49 -4.97 8.86
C GLN A 85 11.30 -5.20 10.15
N ARG A 86 11.96 -4.16 10.67
CA ARG A 86 12.62 -4.19 11.99
C ARG A 86 11.63 -4.39 13.14
N THR A 87 10.47 -3.73 13.08
CA THR A 87 9.42 -3.86 14.11
C THR A 87 8.91 -5.29 14.23
N ILE A 88 8.77 -6.00 13.10
CA ILE A 88 8.35 -7.40 13.08
C ILE A 88 9.52 -8.40 13.16
N LYS A 89 10.74 -7.91 13.47
CA LYS A 89 11.95 -8.71 13.67
C LYS A 89 12.39 -9.55 12.45
N ASN A 90 12.11 -9.07 11.23
CA ASN A 90 12.67 -9.66 10.02
C ASN A 90 14.14 -9.22 9.86
N ASN A 91 15.02 -9.79 10.69
CA ASN A 91 16.44 -9.38 10.77
C ASN A 91 17.22 -9.69 9.49
N ASN A 92 16.71 -10.59 8.65
CA ASN A 92 17.31 -10.90 7.36
C ASN A 92 17.04 -9.80 6.32
N PHE A 93 16.06 -8.93 6.56
CA PHE A 93 15.73 -7.77 5.72
C PHE A 93 16.80 -6.68 5.85
N LEU A 94 17.91 -6.91 5.14
CA LEU A 94 19.02 -5.99 5.05
C LEU A 94 18.76 -5.02 3.90
N ARG A 95 18.26 -3.83 4.24
CA ARG A 95 18.17 -2.70 3.32
C ARG A 95 18.96 -1.52 3.85
N LEU A 96 19.80 -0.94 2.99
CA LEU A 96 20.58 0.26 3.28
C LEU A 96 19.78 1.48 2.84
N ASP A 97 18.69 1.75 3.55
CA ASP A 97 17.84 2.90 3.25
C ASP A 97 17.54 3.67 4.52
N ASN A 98 18.01 4.91 4.54
CA ASN A 98 17.64 5.95 5.50
C ASN A 98 16.22 6.49 5.20
N PHE A 99 15.31 5.64 4.71
CA PHE A 99 13.96 6.06 4.43
C PHE A 99 13.26 6.41 5.75
N PRO A 100 12.62 7.60 5.86
CA PRO A 100 12.00 8.02 7.11
C PRO A 100 10.96 7.02 7.62
N ASN A 101 10.86 6.90 8.95
CA ASN A 101 9.90 6.01 9.58
C ASN A 101 8.50 6.61 9.52
N ILE A 102 7.72 6.16 8.53
CA ILE A 102 6.32 6.51 8.39
C ILE A 102 5.42 5.28 8.52
N ARG A 103 4.15 5.51 8.86
CA ARG A 103 3.21 4.41 9.03
C ARG A 103 2.97 3.71 7.68
N HIS A 104 2.95 2.38 7.71
CA HIS A 104 2.87 1.60 6.47
C HIS A 104 1.57 1.86 5.69
N ASN A 105 0.44 2.06 6.35
CA ASN A 105 -0.83 2.46 5.72
C ASN A 105 -0.72 3.75 4.90
N ILE A 106 0.06 4.72 5.39
CA ILE A 106 0.30 5.98 4.68
C ILE A 106 1.32 5.77 3.55
N LEU A 107 2.39 5.02 3.80
CA LEU A 107 3.36 4.66 2.77
C LEU A 107 2.72 3.87 1.61
N SER A 108 1.74 3.00 1.89
CA SER A 108 0.98 2.25 0.89
C SER A 108 0.32 3.15 -0.16
N LEU A 109 -0.14 4.35 0.23
CA LEU A 109 -0.77 5.30 -0.69
C LEU A 109 0.15 5.74 -1.82
N PHE A 110 1.47 5.76 -1.59
CA PHE A 110 2.46 6.15 -2.59
C PHE A 110 2.66 5.08 -3.68
N PHE A 111 2.26 3.82 -3.44
CA PHE A 111 2.36 2.76 -4.45
C PHE A 111 1.15 2.70 -5.38
N ILE A 112 0.04 3.33 -4.99
CA ILE A 112 -1.23 3.27 -5.71
C ILE A 112 -1.09 3.89 -7.11
N ASN A 113 -1.55 3.17 -8.13
CA ASN A 113 -1.85 3.78 -9.42
C ASN A 113 -3.22 4.49 -9.33
N LYS A 114 -3.17 5.82 -9.22
CA LYS A 114 -4.32 6.71 -9.01
C LYS A 114 -5.26 6.75 -10.23
N GLU A 115 -4.71 6.78 -11.44
CA GLU A 115 -5.47 6.76 -12.70
C GLU A 115 -6.32 5.49 -12.81
N LYS A 116 -5.76 4.35 -12.40
CA LYS A 116 -6.49 3.08 -12.40
C LYS A 116 -7.64 3.10 -11.39
N ILE A 117 -7.50 3.73 -10.22
CA ILE A 117 -8.63 3.90 -9.28
C ILE A 117 -9.68 4.81 -9.90
N GLN A 118 -9.30 5.98 -10.43
CA GLN A 118 -10.24 6.91 -11.08
C GLN A 118 -11.08 6.21 -12.15
N LYS A 119 -10.42 5.39 -13.00
CA LYS A 119 -11.10 4.61 -14.02
C LYS A 119 -12.07 3.56 -13.46
N ILE A 120 -11.68 2.81 -12.42
CA ILE A 120 -12.55 1.77 -11.83
C ILE A 120 -13.70 2.40 -11.03
N SER A 121 -13.47 3.58 -10.45
CA SER A 121 -14.49 4.38 -9.76
C SER A 121 -15.39 5.17 -10.72
N ASN A 122 -15.28 4.99 -12.05
CA ASN A 122 -16.02 5.77 -13.05
C ASN A 122 -15.91 7.30 -12.86
N ASN A 123 -14.74 7.79 -12.44
CA ASN A 123 -14.48 9.19 -12.08
C ASN A 123 -15.38 9.74 -10.94
N ASP A 124 -16.03 8.88 -10.15
CA ASP A 124 -16.72 9.28 -8.93
C ASP A 124 -15.69 9.65 -7.85
N GLU A 125 -15.64 10.94 -7.51
CA GLU A 125 -14.71 11.49 -6.52
C GLU A 125 -14.96 10.97 -5.10
N SER A 126 -16.21 10.69 -4.75
CA SER A 126 -16.59 10.15 -3.44
C SER A 126 -16.08 8.72 -3.30
N LEU A 127 -16.27 7.88 -4.32
CA LEU A 127 -15.73 6.52 -4.35
C LEU A 127 -14.20 6.53 -4.41
N TYR A 128 -13.60 7.37 -5.25
CA TYR A 128 -12.15 7.54 -5.29
C TYR A 128 -11.57 7.86 -3.89
N SER A 129 -12.15 8.86 -3.22
CA SER A 129 -11.72 9.30 -1.88
C SER A 129 -11.98 8.22 -0.83
N THR A 130 -13.09 7.50 -0.94
CA THR A 130 -13.43 6.38 -0.05
C THR A 130 -12.39 5.26 -0.15
N ILE A 131 -11.93 4.92 -1.36
CA ILE A 131 -10.91 3.88 -1.55
C ILE A 131 -9.56 4.32 -0.97
N LEU A 132 -9.11 5.53 -1.26
CA LEU A 132 -7.86 6.04 -0.68
C LEU A 132 -7.94 6.09 0.86
N SER A 133 -9.08 6.54 1.40
CA SER A 133 -9.33 6.58 2.83
C SER A 133 -9.34 5.18 3.44
N SER A 134 -9.95 4.19 2.77
CA SER A 134 -9.96 2.81 3.26
C SER A 134 -8.54 2.24 3.43
N ILE A 135 -7.62 2.63 2.55
CA ILE A 135 -6.20 2.25 2.64
C ILE A 135 -5.49 3.09 3.71
N ALA A 136 -5.72 4.41 3.74
CA ALA A 136 -5.10 5.29 4.71
C ALA A 136 -5.51 4.94 6.16
N PHE A 137 -6.73 4.47 6.39
CA PHE A 137 -7.31 4.29 7.71
C PHE A 137 -7.57 2.83 8.10
N HIS A 138 -7.04 1.84 7.35
CA HIS A 138 -7.21 0.42 7.71
C HIS A 138 -6.58 0.05 9.07
N HIS A 139 -5.69 0.89 9.59
CA HIS A 139 -5.28 0.90 10.98
C HIS A 139 -5.70 2.22 11.63
N TRP A 140 -6.82 2.23 12.34
CA TRP A 140 -7.21 3.38 13.15
C TRP A 140 -6.39 3.42 14.44
N ARG A 141 -5.65 4.51 14.67
CA ARG A 141 -4.91 4.76 15.93
C ARG A 141 -5.45 6.00 16.65
N LYS A 142 -5.31 6.04 17.98
CA LYS A 142 -5.75 7.18 18.81
C LYS A 142 -5.18 8.53 18.33
N ASN A 143 -3.96 8.54 17.80
CA ASN A 143 -3.27 9.73 17.30
C ASN A 143 -3.25 9.83 15.76
N GLU A 144 -4.17 9.17 15.04
CA GLU A 144 -4.22 9.24 13.56
C GLU A 144 -4.42 10.67 13.05
N LYS A 145 -5.36 11.41 13.66
CA LYS A 145 -5.63 12.80 13.31
C LYS A 145 -4.40 13.68 13.46
N GLU A 146 -3.71 13.55 14.59
CA GLU A 146 -2.51 14.31 14.88
C GLU A 146 -1.40 13.99 13.87
N TYR A 147 -1.18 12.70 13.60
CA TYR A 147 -0.16 12.25 12.65
C TYR A 147 -0.35 12.82 11.23
N LEU A 148 -1.58 12.92 10.75
CA LEU A 148 -1.89 13.44 9.42
C LEU A 148 -1.93 14.97 9.36
N LEU A 149 -2.47 15.61 10.39
CA LEU A 149 -2.70 17.06 10.39
C LEU A 149 -1.48 17.88 10.83
N HIS A 150 -0.59 17.33 11.68
CA HIS A 150 0.52 18.10 12.25
C HIS A 150 1.82 18.02 11.41
N LEU A 151 1.72 17.85 10.09
CA LEU A 151 2.87 17.82 9.16
C LEU A 151 4.09 17.08 9.76
N ASN A 152 3.88 15.81 10.12
CA ASN A 152 4.91 14.98 10.75
C ASN A 152 6.22 15.07 9.96
N GLU A 153 7.32 15.48 10.60
CA GLU A 153 8.61 15.68 9.91
C GLU A 153 9.07 14.42 9.15
N ASN A 154 8.83 13.21 9.69
CA ASN A 154 9.15 11.99 8.96
C ASN A 154 8.30 11.82 7.70
N LEU A 155 7.04 12.25 7.72
CA LEU A 155 6.17 12.25 6.54
C LEU A 155 6.63 13.28 5.51
N VAL A 156 7.00 14.49 5.95
CA VAL A 156 7.57 15.53 5.07
C VAL A 156 8.85 15.02 4.43
N ASN A 157 9.80 14.54 5.22
CA ASN A 157 11.07 13.97 4.74
C ASN A 157 10.83 12.77 3.81
N ALA A 158 9.83 11.92 4.09
CA ALA A 158 9.50 10.80 3.22
C ALA A 158 8.99 11.30 1.86
N CYS A 159 8.11 12.31 1.85
CA CYS A 159 7.67 12.96 0.62
C CYS A 159 8.85 13.57 -0.13
N GLU A 160 9.75 14.28 0.54
CA GLU A 160 10.95 14.86 -0.08
C GLU A 160 11.84 13.78 -0.70
N VAL A 161 12.11 12.67 0.00
CA VAL A 161 12.89 11.55 -0.57
C VAL A 161 12.21 10.97 -1.81
N LEU A 162 10.88 10.81 -1.77
CA LEU A 162 10.12 10.27 -2.91
C LEU A 162 10.03 11.26 -4.10
N LEU A 163 10.10 12.57 -3.84
CA LEU A 163 10.08 13.63 -4.85
C LEU A 163 11.48 13.90 -5.44
N ASN A 164 12.51 13.98 -4.59
CA ASN A 164 13.90 14.31 -4.93
C ASN A 164 14.69 13.11 -5.47
N GLY A 165 14.22 11.88 -5.21
CA GLY A 165 14.77 10.71 -5.86
C GLY A 165 14.58 10.84 -7.37
N ASP A 166 15.68 10.97 -8.10
CA ASP A 166 15.78 11.12 -9.57
C ASP A 166 15.20 9.93 -10.37
N ASN A 167 14.35 9.09 -9.77
CA ASN A 167 13.36 8.17 -10.38
C ASN A 167 13.75 7.59 -11.75
N GLY A 168 14.99 7.09 -11.90
CA GLY A 168 15.47 6.43 -13.12
C GLY A 168 16.39 7.24 -14.06
N LYS A 169 16.91 8.42 -13.70
CA LYS A 169 18.08 8.95 -14.43
C LYS A 169 19.30 8.07 -14.11
N LYS A 170 19.78 7.35 -15.12
CA LYS A 170 21.16 6.83 -15.13
C LYS A 170 22.07 8.05 -14.97
N THR A 171 22.78 8.15 -13.85
CA THR A 171 23.99 8.96 -13.81
C THR A 171 24.90 8.39 -14.90
N GLY A 172 25.24 9.24 -15.87
CA GLY A 172 26.08 8.91 -17.02
C GLY A 172 27.48 8.47 -16.61
#